data_AF-A0A7J8G5U2-F1
#
_entry.id   AF-A0A7J8G5U2-F1
#
_cell.length_a   1.000
_cell.length_b   1.000
_cell.length_c   1.000
_cell.angle_alpha   90.00
_cell.angle_beta   90.00
_cell.angle_gamma   90.00
#
_symmetry.space_group_name_H-M   'P 1'
#
loop_
_entity.id
_entity.type
_entity.pdbx_description
1 polymer ?
#
loop_
_entity_poly.entity_id
_entity_poly.type
_entity_poly.pdbx_seq_one_letter_code
_entity_poly.pdbx_strand_id
1 'polypeptide(L)'
;MAEEKGDKTVLEETAFEEIERDFQEVLNELSGDKSLEKFRTEYEKLHAIMKKSYDNEKRLMAKCRELNAEIVVNSAKVATALKLSQDDQTTIASLKKEIEKAWKMVDSAYDKEQKAKETILALKEEIVNLTKLVEQGSGLSMDQDSNIRDLLKFKEEVTKERDQLLTEVVKLRESLAQITEQQQEMERCREEAEQTITQFQQEIQQRQNETSRESRKKEKLEKELRQIQTDMDTRQTEIKALQQYVQKSKEELQKLEQQLKEQKILNERAAKELEQFQMRNSKLQQENEQHSLVCEQLSQENQQKALELKAKEEEVHQMRLDIGKLNKIREQIHKKLHQIEDQKAEVEQNKETLKNQILGLEREVEAAKKQAELDKKAMDELLRERDILNKNMLKAINATQKQIDLKRLISKTEEVVEKELLLQEKEKLYVELKHILARQPGPEAAEQLHIYRHTLREKTKQLKVLSSELNMYESQSQEYKYEIEKLSNELLNLKKKYLAQKRKEHIQKNKDRISMDNAFSLAKPTGPRFTGGGFPLNKSSQMKS
;
A
#
# COMPACT_ATOMS: atom_id res chain seq x y z
N MET A 1 -15.14 -11.98 -60.80
CA MET A 1 -14.30 -10.91 -60.18
C MET A 1 -14.77 -10.47 -58.80
N ALA A 2 -16.06 -10.19 -58.57
CA ALA A 2 -16.54 -9.86 -57.21
C ALA A 2 -16.50 -11.10 -56.29
N GLU A 3 -17.06 -12.22 -56.73
CA GLU A 3 -17.12 -13.48 -55.96
C GLU A 3 -15.73 -14.08 -55.71
N GLU A 4 -14.86 -14.15 -56.74
CA GLU A 4 -13.45 -14.58 -56.61
C GLU A 4 -12.66 -13.77 -55.56
N LYS A 5 -13.02 -12.50 -55.35
CA LYS A 5 -12.41 -11.67 -54.30
C LYS A 5 -13.01 -11.93 -52.92
N GLY A 6 -14.23 -12.48 -52.83
CA GLY A 6 -14.85 -12.93 -51.59
C GLY A 6 -14.20 -14.21 -51.07
N ASP A 7 -14.15 -15.26 -51.91
CA ASP A 7 -13.52 -16.55 -51.57
C ASP A 7 -12.10 -16.38 -51.03
N LYS A 8 -11.29 -15.53 -51.67
CA LYS A 8 -9.92 -15.30 -51.23
C LYS A 8 -9.81 -14.83 -49.78
N THR A 9 -10.66 -13.92 -49.29
CA THR A 9 -10.58 -13.54 -47.88
C THR A 9 -11.09 -14.62 -46.94
N VAL A 10 -12.03 -15.47 -47.35
CA VAL A 10 -12.46 -16.59 -46.50
C VAL A 10 -11.29 -17.56 -46.32
N LEU A 11 -10.55 -17.84 -47.39
CA LEU A 11 -9.33 -18.66 -47.36
C LEU A 11 -8.22 -18.00 -46.54
N GLU A 12 -7.99 -16.69 -46.69
CA GLU A 12 -7.02 -15.91 -45.90
C GLU A 12 -7.41 -15.84 -44.41
N GLU A 13 -8.71 -15.75 -44.09
CA GLU A 13 -9.23 -15.81 -42.72
C GLU A 13 -9.00 -17.19 -42.08
N THR A 14 -9.36 -18.27 -42.77
CA THR A 14 -9.09 -19.64 -42.27
C THR A 14 -7.61 -19.93 -42.08
N ALA A 15 -6.74 -19.47 -42.99
CA ALA A 15 -5.30 -19.67 -42.90
C ALA A 15 -4.69 -18.93 -41.69
N PHE A 16 -5.20 -17.74 -41.35
CA PHE A 16 -4.75 -17.04 -40.14
C PHE A 16 -5.23 -17.73 -38.85
N GLU A 17 -6.46 -18.26 -38.83
CA GLU A 17 -6.99 -19.00 -37.68
C GLU A 17 -6.21 -20.30 -37.40
N GLU A 18 -5.76 -21.00 -38.43
CA GLU A 18 -4.84 -22.14 -38.29
C GLU A 18 -3.48 -21.72 -37.72
N ILE A 19 -2.89 -20.63 -38.23
CA ILE A 19 -1.60 -20.12 -37.73
C ILE A 19 -1.70 -19.63 -36.28
N GLU A 20 -2.81 -18.99 -35.87
CA GLU A 20 -3.01 -18.56 -34.47
C GLU A 20 -3.26 -19.74 -33.51
N ARG A 21 -3.87 -20.85 -33.97
CA ARG A 21 -3.94 -22.11 -33.20
C ARG A 21 -2.53 -22.69 -32.99
N ASP A 22 -1.78 -22.88 -34.08
CA ASP A 22 -0.46 -23.51 -34.03
C ASP A 22 0.53 -22.69 -33.16
N PHE A 23 0.43 -21.35 -33.19
CA PHE A 23 1.17 -20.47 -32.27
C PHE A 23 0.83 -20.70 -30.80
N GLN A 24 -0.44 -20.97 -30.47
CA GLN A 24 -0.87 -21.24 -29.10
C GLN A 24 -0.41 -22.62 -28.62
N GLU A 25 -0.40 -23.63 -29.49
CA GLU A 25 0.12 -24.96 -29.17
C GLU A 25 1.62 -24.88 -28.82
N VAL A 26 2.43 -24.21 -29.63
CA VAL A 26 3.86 -23.98 -29.33
C VAL A 26 4.08 -23.17 -28.05
N LEU A 27 3.26 -22.14 -27.78
CA LEU A 27 3.33 -21.39 -26.52
C LEU A 27 3.01 -22.24 -25.28
N ASN A 28 2.07 -23.19 -25.40
CA ASN A 28 1.74 -24.11 -24.33
C ASN A 28 2.89 -25.09 -24.07
N GLU A 29 3.53 -25.65 -25.10
CA GLU A 29 4.72 -26.51 -24.95
C GLU A 29 5.88 -25.77 -24.27
N LEU A 30 6.18 -24.55 -24.73
CA LEU A 30 7.24 -23.70 -24.17
C LEU A 30 7.01 -23.31 -22.71
N SER A 31 5.77 -23.33 -22.23
CA SER A 31 5.45 -22.97 -20.83
C SER A 31 5.98 -23.96 -19.79
N GLY A 32 6.37 -25.17 -20.20
CA GLY A 32 6.87 -26.22 -19.31
C GLY A 32 8.34 -26.07 -18.89
N ASP A 33 9.19 -25.39 -19.68
CA ASP A 33 10.63 -25.28 -19.42
C ASP A 33 11.09 -23.84 -19.17
N LYS A 34 11.50 -23.58 -17.92
CA LYS A 34 12.08 -22.30 -17.47
C LYS A 34 13.37 -21.91 -18.21
N SER A 35 14.06 -22.83 -18.86
CA SER A 35 15.22 -22.53 -19.70
C SER A 35 14.83 -21.76 -20.98
N LEU A 36 13.61 -21.98 -21.47
CA LEU A 36 13.09 -21.43 -22.73
C LEU A 36 12.25 -20.15 -22.55
N GLU A 37 12.04 -19.68 -21.31
CA GLU A 37 11.21 -18.51 -21.00
C GLU A 37 11.61 -17.24 -21.78
N LYS A 38 12.90 -17.07 -22.08
CA LYS A 38 13.39 -15.98 -22.96
C LYS A 38 12.95 -16.15 -24.42
N PHE A 39 13.01 -17.38 -24.95
CA PHE A 39 12.54 -17.67 -26.31
C PHE A 39 11.03 -17.49 -26.41
N ARG A 40 10.28 -18.01 -25.43
CA ARG A 40 8.85 -17.76 -25.26
C ARG A 40 8.51 -16.27 -25.28
N THR A 41 9.23 -15.46 -24.50
CA THR A 41 9.03 -14.00 -24.44
C THR A 41 9.21 -13.30 -25.80
N GLU A 42 10.18 -13.73 -26.63
CA GLU A 42 10.33 -13.18 -27.99
C GLU A 42 9.30 -13.75 -28.97
N TYR A 43 8.87 -15.00 -28.79
CA TYR A 43 7.82 -15.64 -29.60
C TYR A 43 6.43 -15.02 -29.36
N GLU A 44 6.08 -14.69 -28.12
CA GLU A 44 4.87 -13.92 -27.77
C GLU A 44 4.87 -12.52 -28.41
N LYS A 45 6.03 -11.84 -28.45
CA LYS A 45 6.17 -10.55 -29.17
C LYS A 45 6.00 -10.72 -30.69
N LEU A 46 6.57 -11.77 -31.27
CA LEU A 46 6.44 -12.07 -32.69
C LEU A 46 4.96 -12.31 -33.06
N HIS A 47 4.24 -13.09 -32.25
CA HIS A 47 2.79 -13.29 -32.39
C HIS A 47 2.03 -11.96 -32.34
N ALA A 48 2.31 -11.11 -31.35
CA ALA A 48 1.65 -9.81 -31.20
C ALA A 48 1.92 -8.86 -32.39
N ILE A 49 3.12 -8.90 -32.98
CA ILE A 49 3.46 -8.12 -34.19
C ILE A 49 2.74 -8.70 -35.42
N MET A 50 2.76 -10.02 -35.60
CA MET A 50 2.06 -10.71 -36.70
C MET A 50 0.56 -10.41 -36.68
N LYS A 51 -0.10 -10.62 -35.53
CA LYS A 51 -1.53 -10.35 -35.35
C LYS A 51 -1.88 -8.88 -35.60
N LYS A 52 -1.05 -7.94 -35.14
CA LYS A 52 -1.21 -6.50 -35.43
C LYS A 52 -1.02 -6.18 -36.92
N SER A 53 -0.17 -6.90 -37.64
CA SER A 53 0.00 -6.75 -39.09
C SER A 53 -1.25 -7.21 -39.84
N TYR A 54 -1.74 -8.42 -39.53
CA TYR A 54 -2.95 -8.99 -40.11
C TYR A 54 -4.20 -8.13 -39.83
N ASP A 55 -4.35 -7.63 -38.60
CA ASP A 55 -5.39 -6.66 -38.22
C ASP A 55 -5.39 -5.39 -39.11
N ASN A 56 -4.22 -4.91 -39.50
CA ASN A 56 -4.08 -3.74 -40.37
C ASN A 56 -4.34 -4.08 -41.84
N GLU A 57 -3.88 -5.25 -42.31
CA GLU A 57 -4.15 -5.77 -43.64
C GLU A 57 -5.66 -6.01 -43.85
N LYS A 58 -6.35 -6.60 -42.87
CA LYS A 58 -7.81 -6.79 -42.86
C LYS A 58 -8.56 -5.46 -42.96
N ARG A 59 -8.12 -4.41 -42.23
CA ARG A 59 -8.66 -3.04 -42.35
C ARG A 59 -8.40 -2.42 -43.72
N LEU A 60 -7.20 -2.59 -44.28
CA LEU A 60 -6.84 -2.13 -45.63
C LEU A 60 -7.70 -2.80 -46.70
N MET A 61 -7.83 -4.13 -46.66
CA MET A 61 -8.67 -4.91 -47.57
C MET A 61 -10.16 -4.53 -47.47
N ALA A 62 -10.66 -4.29 -46.26
CA ALA A 62 -12.01 -3.75 -46.06
C ALA A 62 -12.17 -2.36 -46.71
N LYS A 63 -11.21 -1.43 -46.54
CA LYS A 63 -11.29 -0.10 -47.16
C LYS A 63 -11.14 -0.15 -48.68
N CYS A 64 -10.31 -1.05 -49.21
CA CYS A 64 -10.21 -1.31 -50.65
C CYS A 64 -11.53 -1.84 -51.23
N ARG A 65 -12.28 -2.66 -50.50
CA ARG A 65 -13.61 -3.16 -50.90
C ARG A 65 -14.65 -2.03 -50.92
N GLU A 66 -14.69 -1.22 -49.87
CA GLU A 66 -15.57 -0.04 -49.77
C GLU A 66 -15.32 0.94 -50.93
N LEU A 67 -14.06 1.33 -51.15
CA LEU A 67 -13.68 2.22 -52.26
C LEU A 67 -13.99 1.61 -53.64
N ASN A 68 -13.80 0.30 -53.83
CA ASN A 68 -14.16 -0.37 -55.08
C ASN A 68 -15.69 -0.41 -55.30
N ALA A 69 -16.49 -0.52 -54.24
CA ALA A 69 -17.95 -0.43 -54.32
C ALA A 69 -18.40 1.01 -54.64
N GLU A 70 -17.79 2.02 -53.99
CA GLU A 70 -18.02 3.43 -54.33
C GLU A 70 -17.69 3.75 -55.79
N ILE A 71 -16.58 3.22 -56.32
CA ILE A 71 -16.18 3.37 -57.73
C ILE A 71 -17.25 2.79 -58.66
N VAL A 72 -17.75 1.57 -58.38
CA VAL A 72 -18.82 0.95 -59.19
C VAL A 72 -20.11 1.78 -59.13
N VAL A 73 -20.55 2.19 -57.94
CA VAL A 73 -21.73 3.05 -57.77
C VAL A 73 -21.59 4.39 -58.48
N ASN A 74 -20.41 5.01 -58.43
CA ASN A 74 -20.15 6.28 -59.11
C ASN A 74 -20.03 6.12 -60.63
N SER A 75 -19.48 5.01 -61.14
CA SER A 75 -19.51 4.72 -62.59
C SER A 75 -20.94 4.53 -63.12
N ALA A 76 -21.84 3.92 -62.33
CA ALA A 76 -23.25 3.79 -62.70
C ALA A 76 -23.96 5.16 -62.73
N LYS A 77 -23.68 6.05 -61.76
CA LYS A 77 -24.15 7.45 -61.80
C LYS A 77 -23.64 8.20 -63.02
N VAL A 78 -22.35 8.10 -63.34
CA VAL A 78 -21.74 8.75 -64.51
C VAL A 78 -22.34 8.23 -65.82
N ALA A 79 -22.54 6.91 -65.96
CA ALA A 79 -23.20 6.33 -67.12
C ALA A 79 -24.66 6.83 -67.27
N THR A 80 -25.38 6.99 -66.15
CA THR A 80 -26.76 7.52 -66.15
C THR A 80 -26.79 8.99 -66.54
N ALA A 81 -25.87 9.81 -66.01
CA ALA A 81 -25.75 11.23 -66.35
C ALA A 81 -25.33 11.46 -67.81
N LEU A 82 -24.41 10.63 -68.34
CA LEU A 82 -24.04 10.65 -69.76
C LEU A 82 -25.22 10.30 -70.66
N LYS A 83 -26.04 9.30 -70.29
CA LYS A 83 -27.25 8.97 -71.05
C LYS A 83 -28.25 10.11 -71.05
N LEU A 84 -28.58 10.67 -69.88
CA LEU A 84 -29.48 11.83 -69.78
C LEU A 84 -28.98 13.01 -70.62
N SER A 85 -27.69 13.31 -70.59
CA SER A 85 -27.09 14.35 -71.43
C SER A 85 -27.14 14.04 -72.94
N GLN A 86 -27.21 12.77 -73.36
CA GLN A 86 -27.43 12.39 -74.76
C GLN A 86 -28.91 12.55 -75.13
N ASP A 87 -29.82 12.07 -74.30
CA ASP A 87 -31.28 12.19 -74.49
C ASP A 87 -31.69 13.69 -74.57
N ASP A 88 -31.17 14.53 -73.66
CA ASP A 88 -31.31 16.00 -73.68
C ASP A 88 -30.77 16.62 -74.98
N GLN A 89 -29.58 16.19 -75.42
CA GLN A 89 -28.97 16.71 -76.65
C GLN A 89 -29.79 16.37 -77.91
N THR A 90 -30.43 15.19 -77.96
CA THR A 90 -31.38 14.86 -79.05
C THR A 90 -32.64 15.72 -78.99
N THR A 91 -33.13 16.04 -77.79
CA THR A 91 -34.29 16.91 -77.57
C THR A 91 -33.99 18.38 -77.93
N ILE A 92 -32.79 18.87 -77.63
CA ILE A 92 -32.31 20.19 -78.07
C ILE A 92 -32.21 20.24 -79.60
N ALA A 93 -31.79 19.15 -80.25
CA ALA A 93 -31.70 19.06 -81.70
C ALA A 93 -33.07 19.05 -82.40
N SER A 94 -34.08 18.36 -81.85
CA SER A 94 -35.44 18.40 -82.39
C SER A 94 -36.09 19.77 -82.22
N LEU A 95 -35.99 20.38 -81.03
CA LEU A 95 -36.51 21.72 -80.76
C LEU A 95 -35.88 22.79 -81.66
N LYS A 96 -34.56 22.74 -81.90
CA LYS A 96 -33.90 23.65 -82.87
C LYS A 96 -34.48 23.49 -84.29
N LYS A 97 -34.72 22.27 -84.73
CA LYS A 97 -35.33 21.97 -86.04
C LYS A 97 -36.79 22.44 -86.14
N GLU A 98 -37.51 22.50 -85.03
CA GLU A 98 -38.86 23.07 -84.98
C GLU A 98 -38.85 24.60 -84.98
N ILE A 99 -37.89 25.24 -84.29
CA ILE A 99 -37.64 26.68 -84.37
C ILE A 99 -37.30 27.09 -85.81
N GLU A 100 -36.43 26.36 -86.51
CA GLU A 100 -36.11 26.60 -87.93
C GLU A 100 -37.34 26.49 -88.86
N LYS A 101 -38.26 25.55 -88.58
CA LYS A 101 -39.53 25.46 -89.32
C LYS A 101 -40.42 26.66 -89.01
N ALA A 102 -40.52 27.07 -87.75
CA ALA A 102 -41.35 28.20 -87.32
C ALA A 102 -40.88 29.51 -87.98
N TRP A 103 -39.57 29.78 -88.01
CA TRP A 103 -38.99 30.90 -88.74
C TRP A 103 -39.37 30.89 -90.23
N LYS A 104 -39.16 29.76 -90.92
CA LYS A 104 -39.53 29.64 -92.35
C LYS A 104 -41.03 29.81 -92.62
N MET A 105 -41.90 29.51 -91.65
CA MET A 105 -43.34 29.80 -91.74
C MET A 105 -43.64 31.29 -91.54
N VAL A 106 -42.92 32.00 -90.66
CA VAL A 106 -43.01 33.45 -90.49
C VAL A 106 -42.52 34.18 -91.75
N ASP A 107 -41.35 33.80 -92.29
CA ASP A 107 -40.80 34.36 -93.54
C ASP A 107 -41.80 34.18 -94.70
N SER A 108 -42.36 32.96 -94.84
CA SER A 108 -43.36 32.66 -95.87
C SER A 108 -44.73 33.33 -95.64
N ALA A 109 -45.03 33.79 -94.43
CA ALA A 109 -46.22 34.60 -94.16
C ALA A 109 -45.97 36.06 -94.54
N TYR A 110 -44.80 36.60 -94.19
CA TYR A 110 -44.38 37.96 -94.53
C TYR A 110 -44.31 38.18 -96.05
N ASP A 111 -43.72 37.24 -96.79
CA ASP A 111 -43.71 37.25 -98.27
C ASP A 111 -45.10 37.32 -98.91
N LYS A 112 -46.11 36.71 -98.27
CA LYS A 112 -47.50 36.72 -98.74
C LYS A 112 -48.20 38.04 -98.37
N GLU A 113 -47.96 38.55 -97.17
CA GLU A 113 -48.46 39.85 -96.72
C GLU A 113 -47.96 40.97 -97.62
N GLN A 114 -46.67 40.93 -97.99
CA GLN A 114 -46.05 41.93 -98.87
C GLN A 114 -46.67 41.92 -100.28
N LYS A 115 -46.83 40.74 -100.90
CA LYS A 115 -47.50 40.59 -102.20
C LYS A 115 -48.97 41.02 -102.17
N ALA A 116 -49.67 40.80 -101.05
CA ALA A 116 -51.03 41.29 -100.87
C ALA A 116 -51.09 42.83 -100.85
N LYS A 117 -50.14 43.49 -100.15
CA LYS A 117 -50.02 44.97 -100.16
C LYS A 117 -49.76 45.53 -101.55
N GLU A 118 -48.85 44.92 -102.31
CA GLU A 118 -48.54 45.30 -103.69
C GLU A 118 -49.77 45.18 -104.60
N THR A 119 -50.54 44.09 -104.47
CA THR A 119 -51.79 43.88 -105.22
C THR A 119 -52.85 44.93 -104.86
N ILE A 120 -52.97 45.30 -103.58
CA ILE A 120 -53.91 46.34 -103.10
C ILE A 120 -53.55 47.73 -103.65
N LEU A 121 -52.26 48.02 -103.87
CA LEU A 121 -51.83 49.29 -104.47
C LEU A 121 -52.20 49.37 -105.95
N ALA A 122 -51.96 48.30 -106.73
CA ALA A 122 -52.31 48.26 -108.16
C ALA A 122 -53.82 48.46 -108.40
N LEU A 123 -54.67 47.77 -107.61
CA LEU A 123 -56.14 47.90 -107.73
C LEU A 123 -56.64 49.31 -107.40
N LYS A 124 -55.95 50.08 -106.54
CA LYS A 124 -56.31 51.48 -106.26
C LYS A 124 -55.99 52.41 -107.40
N GLU A 125 -54.92 52.16 -108.15
CA GLU A 125 -54.53 52.96 -109.31
C GLU A 125 -55.48 52.73 -110.50
N GLU A 126 -55.91 51.49 -110.71
CA GLU A 126 -56.88 51.13 -111.75
C GLU A 126 -58.25 51.83 -111.56
N ILE A 127 -58.75 51.90 -110.31
CA ILE A 127 -59.99 52.62 -109.97
C ILE A 127 -59.89 54.11 -110.37
N VAL A 128 -58.78 54.79 -110.06
CA VAL A 128 -58.59 56.22 -110.38
C VAL A 128 -58.57 56.47 -111.89
N ASN A 129 -58.05 55.53 -112.68
CA ASN A 129 -58.01 55.63 -114.13
C ASN A 129 -59.40 55.40 -114.76
N LEU A 130 -60.20 54.48 -114.22
CA LEU A 130 -61.58 54.25 -114.68
C LEU A 130 -62.51 55.43 -114.40
N THR A 131 -62.41 56.07 -113.22
CA THR A 131 -63.24 57.23 -112.86
C THR A 131 -63.12 58.38 -113.88
N LYS A 132 -61.89 58.70 -114.33
CA LYS A 132 -61.63 59.76 -115.31
C LYS A 132 -62.26 59.51 -116.69
N LEU A 133 -62.56 58.26 -117.04
CA LEU A 133 -63.11 57.92 -118.35
C LEU A 133 -64.62 58.25 -118.46
N VAL A 134 -65.31 58.34 -117.32
CA VAL A 134 -66.77 58.58 -117.25
C VAL A 134 -67.12 60.06 -117.38
N GLU A 135 -66.22 60.97 -117.00
CA GLU A 135 -66.48 62.42 -116.94
C GLU A 135 -66.51 63.15 -118.30
N GLN A 136 -66.28 62.47 -119.42
CA GLN A 136 -66.14 63.09 -120.76
C GLN A 136 -67.30 62.81 -121.73
N GLY A 137 -68.45 62.32 -121.23
CA GLY A 137 -69.53 61.75 -122.04
C GLY A 137 -70.73 62.65 -122.41
N SER A 138 -70.63 63.37 -123.53
CA SER A 138 -71.75 63.83 -124.41
C SER A 138 -72.72 64.95 -123.95
N GLY A 139 -73.36 65.60 -124.94
CA GLY A 139 -74.51 66.50 -124.78
C GLY A 139 -74.92 67.23 -126.07
N LEU A 140 -76.23 67.56 -126.19
CA LEU A 140 -76.88 68.45 -127.19
C LEU A 140 -76.94 67.96 -128.67
N SER A 141 -77.84 68.46 -129.54
CA SER A 141 -79.26 68.91 -129.42
C SER A 141 -79.84 69.26 -130.82
N MET A 142 -81.17 69.38 -130.93
CA MET A 142 -81.98 70.26 -131.83
C MET A 142 -81.74 70.31 -133.37
N ASP A 143 -82.82 70.32 -134.17
CA ASP A 143 -83.51 71.56 -134.61
C ASP A 143 -84.81 71.24 -135.40
N GLN A 144 -85.67 72.23 -135.67
CA GLN A 144 -87.11 72.02 -135.90
C GLN A 144 -87.74 72.82 -137.09
N ASP A 145 -89.03 72.52 -137.33
CA ASP A 145 -90.10 73.38 -137.89
C ASP A 145 -90.30 73.61 -139.42
N SER A 146 -91.39 73.03 -139.94
CA SER A 146 -92.28 73.70 -140.93
C SER A 146 -93.33 74.64 -140.29
N ASN A 147 -92.97 75.18 -139.11
CA ASN A 147 -93.20 76.54 -138.58
C ASN A 147 -94.63 77.08 -138.37
N ILE A 148 -95.71 76.49 -138.90
CA ILE A 148 -97.10 76.95 -138.58
C ILE A 148 -98.07 75.79 -138.37
N ARG A 149 -98.17 74.86 -139.33
CA ARG A 149 -98.85 73.58 -139.06
C ARG A 149 -97.99 72.71 -138.15
N ASP A 150 -96.66 72.87 -138.25
CA ASP A 150 -95.81 72.41 -137.18
C ASP A 150 -96.01 73.28 -135.92
N LEU A 151 -96.01 74.63 -135.85
CA LEU A 151 -96.33 75.34 -134.58
C LEU A 151 -97.58 74.86 -133.80
N LEU A 152 -98.59 74.24 -134.42
CA LEU A 152 -99.65 73.50 -133.71
C LEU A 152 -99.27 72.06 -133.32
N LYS A 153 -98.67 71.26 -134.20
CA LYS A 153 -98.08 69.96 -133.83
C LYS A 153 -96.95 70.11 -132.82
N PHE A 154 -95.97 70.97 -133.06
CA PHE A 154 -94.93 71.51 -132.18
C PHE A 154 -95.52 72.08 -130.89
N LYS A 155 -96.70 72.71 -130.88
CA LYS A 155 -97.36 73.00 -129.60
C LYS A 155 -97.74 71.69 -128.90
N GLU A 156 -98.32 70.71 -129.58
CA GLU A 156 -98.58 69.39 -129.00
C GLU A 156 -97.31 68.57 -128.71
N GLU A 157 -96.22 68.75 -129.46
CA GLU A 157 -94.96 68.02 -129.41
C GLU A 157 -94.08 68.63 -128.34
N VAL A 158 -93.92 69.95 -128.24
CA VAL A 158 -93.39 70.64 -127.06
C VAL A 158 -94.30 70.47 -125.83
N THR A 159 -95.61 70.24 -125.98
CA THR A 159 -96.45 69.79 -124.83
C THR A 159 -96.12 68.35 -124.44
N LYS A 160 -95.94 67.43 -125.41
CA LYS A 160 -95.52 66.04 -125.16
C LYS A 160 -94.08 65.95 -124.64
N GLU A 161 -93.16 66.77 -125.13
CA GLU A 161 -91.76 66.89 -124.71
C GLU A 161 -91.70 67.55 -123.34
N ARG A 162 -92.48 68.61 -123.09
CA ARG A 162 -92.67 69.14 -121.72
C ARG A 162 -93.18 68.04 -120.80
N ASP A 163 -94.18 67.27 -121.20
CA ASP A 163 -94.77 66.25 -120.34
C ASP A 163 -93.87 65.00 -120.20
N GLN A 164 -93.05 64.69 -121.21
CA GLN A 164 -91.99 63.69 -121.17
C GLN A 164 -90.82 64.13 -120.29
N LEU A 165 -90.29 65.34 -120.47
CA LEU A 165 -89.27 65.97 -119.64
C LEU A 165 -89.75 66.19 -118.20
N LEU A 166 -91.04 66.47 -117.97
CA LEU A 166 -91.62 66.59 -116.64
C LEU A 166 -91.80 65.19 -116.00
N THR A 167 -92.18 64.18 -116.79
CA THR A 167 -92.14 62.76 -116.37
C THR A 167 -90.71 62.28 -116.09
N GLU A 168 -89.73 62.74 -116.86
CA GLU A 168 -88.31 62.42 -116.71
C GLU A 168 -87.70 63.14 -115.50
N VAL A 169 -88.02 64.43 -115.29
CA VAL A 169 -87.68 65.17 -114.07
C VAL A 169 -88.35 64.55 -112.84
N VAL A 170 -89.56 64.00 -112.95
CA VAL A 170 -90.18 63.19 -111.87
C VAL A 170 -89.36 61.92 -111.63
N LYS A 171 -89.09 61.10 -112.65
CA LYS A 171 -88.27 59.88 -112.52
C LYS A 171 -86.86 60.14 -111.98
N LEU A 172 -86.22 61.24 -112.42
CA LEU A 172 -84.90 61.66 -111.94
C LEU A 172 -84.96 62.15 -110.50
N ARG A 173 -86.04 62.82 -110.07
CA ARG A 173 -86.27 63.18 -108.67
C ARG A 173 -86.55 61.95 -107.79
N GLU A 174 -87.33 60.99 -108.28
CA GLU A 174 -87.59 59.71 -107.61
C GLU A 174 -86.29 58.90 -107.46
N SER A 175 -85.50 58.80 -108.52
CA SER A 175 -84.20 58.13 -108.51
C SER A 175 -83.19 58.85 -107.61
N LEU A 176 -83.11 60.18 -107.65
CA LEU A 176 -82.23 60.97 -106.79
C LEU A 176 -82.65 60.86 -105.31
N ALA A 177 -83.96 60.83 -105.01
CA ALA A 177 -84.46 60.56 -103.67
C ALA A 177 -84.07 59.15 -103.19
N GLN A 178 -84.25 58.11 -104.01
CA GLN A 178 -83.83 56.74 -103.69
C GLN A 178 -82.32 56.63 -103.46
N ILE A 179 -81.49 57.29 -104.29
CA ILE A 179 -80.03 57.32 -104.11
C ILE A 179 -79.65 58.07 -102.83
N THR A 180 -80.36 59.15 -102.48
CA THR A 180 -80.12 59.91 -101.23
C THR A 180 -80.49 59.08 -100.01
N GLU A 181 -81.60 58.34 -100.05
CA GLU A 181 -82.04 57.42 -98.99
C GLU A 181 -81.05 56.26 -98.82
N GLN A 182 -80.59 55.65 -99.93
CA GLN A 182 -79.53 54.63 -99.92
C GLN A 182 -78.19 55.17 -99.37
N GLN A 183 -77.82 56.41 -99.69
CA GLN A 183 -76.63 57.04 -99.13
C GLN A 183 -76.78 57.21 -97.61
N GLN A 184 -77.92 57.69 -97.11
CA GLN A 184 -78.15 57.89 -95.68
C GLN A 184 -78.15 56.55 -94.90
N GLU A 185 -78.75 55.49 -95.46
CA GLU A 185 -78.69 54.15 -94.87
C GLU A 185 -77.25 53.62 -94.83
N MET A 186 -76.49 53.77 -95.92
CA MET A 186 -75.08 53.37 -96.00
C MET A 186 -74.19 54.18 -95.05
N GLU A 187 -74.44 55.47 -94.88
CA GLU A 187 -73.74 56.32 -93.91
C GLU A 187 -74.04 55.89 -92.47
N ARG A 188 -75.30 55.60 -92.13
CA ARG A 188 -75.65 55.08 -90.79
C ARG A 188 -75.01 53.71 -90.53
N CYS A 189 -75.04 52.79 -91.49
CA CYS A 189 -74.34 51.50 -91.37
C CYS A 189 -72.81 51.67 -91.27
N ARG A 190 -72.22 52.70 -91.88
CA ARG A 190 -70.79 53.03 -91.71
C ARG A 190 -70.50 53.50 -90.29
N GLU A 191 -71.35 54.35 -89.72
CA GLU A 191 -71.20 54.83 -88.34
C GLU A 191 -71.43 53.71 -87.30
N GLU A 192 -72.38 52.81 -87.52
CA GLU A 192 -72.59 51.59 -86.72
C GLU A 192 -71.35 50.67 -86.78
N ALA A 193 -70.71 50.54 -87.94
CA ALA A 193 -69.47 49.80 -88.11
C ALA A 193 -68.27 50.48 -87.42
N GLU A 194 -68.14 51.81 -87.50
CA GLU A 194 -67.09 52.58 -86.82
C GLU A 194 -67.24 52.53 -85.29
N GLN A 195 -68.47 52.55 -84.77
CA GLN A 195 -68.77 52.36 -83.34
C GLN A 195 -68.42 50.94 -82.86
N THR A 196 -68.76 49.90 -83.62
CA THR A 196 -68.42 48.52 -83.24
C THR A 196 -66.91 48.24 -83.34
N ILE A 197 -66.21 48.80 -84.34
CA ILE A 197 -64.74 48.74 -84.43
C ILE A 197 -64.07 49.39 -83.22
N THR A 198 -64.53 50.58 -82.80
CA THR A 198 -63.95 51.27 -81.63
C THR A 198 -64.27 50.57 -80.31
N GLN A 199 -65.42 49.91 -80.18
CA GLN A 199 -65.72 49.01 -79.05
C GLN A 199 -64.77 47.81 -79.02
N PHE A 200 -64.60 47.08 -80.12
CA PHE A 200 -63.66 45.94 -80.16
C PHE A 200 -62.20 46.34 -79.91
N GLN A 201 -61.77 47.54 -80.35
CA GLN A 201 -60.44 48.06 -80.01
C GLN A 201 -60.26 48.28 -78.49
N GLN A 202 -61.28 48.80 -77.81
CA GLN A 202 -61.26 48.95 -76.35
C GLN A 202 -61.25 47.59 -75.63
N GLU A 203 -62.04 46.61 -76.09
CA GLU A 203 -62.03 45.25 -75.55
C GLU A 203 -60.66 44.58 -75.73
N ILE A 204 -60.07 44.65 -76.93
CA ILE A 204 -58.71 44.13 -77.20
C ILE A 204 -57.69 44.76 -76.26
N GLN A 205 -57.75 46.08 -76.07
CA GLN A 205 -56.84 46.79 -75.17
C GLN A 205 -57.05 46.39 -73.70
N GLN A 206 -58.29 46.15 -73.26
CA GLN A 206 -58.59 45.60 -71.94
C GLN A 206 -58.04 44.17 -71.79
N ARG A 207 -58.29 43.28 -72.76
CA ARG A 207 -57.80 41.89 -72.71
C ARG A 207 -56.27 41.83 -72.69
N GLN A 208 -55.56 42.65 -73.46
CA GLN A 208 -54.10 42.77 -73.36
C GLN A 208 -53.64 43.20 -71.96
N ASN A 209 -54.32 44.16 -71.33
CA ASN A 209 -54.01 44.61 -69.98
C ASN A 209 -54.28 43.53 -68.92
N GLU A 210 -55.36 42.76 -69.06
CA GLU A 210 -55.67 41.60 -68.21
C GLU A 210 -54.62 40.50 -68.38
N THR A 211 -54.27 40.11 -69.61
CA THR A 211 -53.23 39.11 -69.91
C THR A 211 -51.87 39.54 -69.35
N SER A 212 -51.50 40.82 -69.48
CA SER A 212 -50.25 41.37 -68.93
C SER A 212 -50.22 41.31 -67.39
N ARG A 213 -51.34 41.62 -66.72
CA ARG A 213 -51.47 41.50 -65.25
C ARG A 213 -51.35 40.05 -64.79
N GLU A 214 -52.06 39.13 -65.42
CA GLU A 214 -52.05 37.71 -65.00
C GLU A 214 -50.71 37.04 -65.36
N SER A 215 -50.06 37.42 -66.46
CA SER A 215 -48.68 36.98 -66.77
C SER A 215 -47.68 37.39 -65.69
N ARG A 216 -47.74 38.65 -65.22
CA ARG A 216 -46.87 39.13 -64.10
C ARG A 216 -47.18 38.43 -62.78
N LYS A 217 -48.43 38.02 -62.56
CA LYS A 217 -48.86 37.26 -61.37
C LYS A 217 -48.37 35.81 -61.44
N LYS A 218 -48.50 35.16 -62.59
CA LYS A 218 -47.90 33.86 -62.89
C LYS A 218 -46.38 33.86 -62.66
N GLU A 219 -45.66 34.85 -63.19
CA GLU A 219 -44.19 34.93 -63.05
C GLU A 219 -43.74 35.05 -61.58
N LYS A 220 -44.51 35.74 -60.73
CA LYS A 220 -44.28 35.78 -59.28
C LYS A 220 -44.52 34.42 -58.62
N LEU A 221 -45.67 33.81 -58.88
CA LEU A 221 -46.02 32.49 -58.33
C LEU A 221 -45.04 31.39 -58.77
N GLU A 222 -44.51 31.46 -60.00
CA GLU A 222 -43.44 30.55 -60.46
C GLU A 222 -42.11 30.77 -59.73
N LYS A 223 -41.78 32.00 -59.33
CA LYS A 223 -40.57 32.29 -58.53
C LYS A 223 -40.74 31.84 -57.09
N GLU A 224 -41.91 32.09 -56.50
CA GLU A 224 -42.28 31.61 -55.16
C GLU A 224 -42.28 30.08 -55.10
N LEU A 225 -42.85 29.39 -56.10
CA LEU A 225 -42.85 27.93 -56.19
C LEU A 225 -41.43 27.35 -56.37
N ARG A 226 -40.57 27.98 -57.18
CA ARG A 226 -39.15 27.57 -57.29
C ARG A 226 -38.39 27.76 -55.98
N GLN A 227 -38.63 28.84 -55.25
CA GLN A 227 -38.00 29.08 -53.95
C GLN A 227 -38.46 28.03 -52.92
N ILE A 228 -39.77 27.76 -52.83
CA ILE A 228 -40.33 26.75 -51.94
C ILE A 228 -39.79 25.35 -52.28
N GLN A 229 -39.58 25.03 -53.56
CA GLN A 229 -38.93 23.79 -53.99
C GLN A 229 -37.48 23.72 -53.48
N THR A 230 -36.66 24.77 -53.65
CA THR A 230 -35.28 24.78 -53.14
C THR A 230 -35.21 24.75 -51.61
N ASP A 231 -36.17 25.38 -50.92
CA ASP A 231 -36.27 25.36 -49.46
C ASP A 231 -36.67 23.95 -48.97
N MET A 232 -37.60 23.27 -49.67
CA MET A 232 -37.95 21.88 -49.38
C MET A 232 -36.76 20.94 -49.61
N ASP A 233 -36.05 21.07 -50.73
CA ASP A 233 -34.91 20.19 -51.05
C ASP A 233 -33.74 20.38 -50.06
N THR A 234 -33.48 21.62 -49.61
CA THR A 234 -32.49 21.89 -48.56
C THR A 234 -32.92 21.37 -47.19
N ARG A 235 -34.18 21.57 -46.77
CA ARG A 235 -34.69 20.91 -45.54
C ARG A 235 -34.63 19.39 -45.65
N GLN A 236 -34.84 18.82 -46.83
CA GLN A 236 -34.76 17.37 -47.04
C GLN A 236 -33.31 16.84 -46.96
N THR A 237 -32.28 17.63 -47.31
CA THR A 237 -30.89 17.24 -47.04
C THR A 237 -30.49 17.41 -45.58
N GLU A 238 -30.93 18.48 -44.91
CA GLU A 238 -30.75 18.67 -43.46
C GLU A 238 -31.36 17.50 -42.66
N ILE A 239 -32.60 17.10 -42.95
CA ILE A 239 -33.28 15.97 -42.30
C ILE A 239 -32.46 14.68 -42.46
N LYS A 240 -31.90 14.42 -43.64
CA LYS A 240 -31.06 13.23 -43.90
C LYS A 240 -29.74 13.29 -43.11
N ALA A 241 -29.12 14.47 -43.00
CA ALA A 241 -27.91 14.66 -42.20
C ALA A 241 -28.17 14.46 -40.69
N LEU A 242 -29.28 15.01 -40.18
CA LEU A 242 -29.71 14.82 -38.79
C LEU A 242 -30.06 13.36 -38.48
N GLN A 243 -30.73 12.66 -39.41
CA GLN A 243 -31.00 11.22 -39.27
C GLN A 243 -29.70 10.39 -39.19
N GLN A 244 -28.70 10.69 -40.03
CA GLN A 244 -27.38 10.04 -39.97
C GLN A 244 -26.64 10.36 -38.66
N TYR A 245 -26.75 11.59 -38.16
CA TYR A 245 -26.16 11.98 -36.88
C TYR A 245 -26.80 11.22 -35.71
N VAL A 246 -28.14 11.19 -35.63
CA VAL A 246 -28.89 10.45 -34.60
C VAL A 246 -28.57 8.95 -34.63
N GLN A 247 -28.42 8.36 -35.81
CA GLN A 247 -28.04 6.94 -35.94
C GLN A 247 -26.62 6.69 -35.41
N LYS A 248 -25.64 7.55 -35.73
CA LYS A 248 -24.27 7.44 -35.18
C LYS A 248 -24.25 7.58 -33.65
N SER A 249 -24.90 8.59 -33.10
CA SER A 249 -24.97 8.77 -31.64
C SER A 249 -25.70 7.61 -30.94
N LYS A 250 -26.66 6.95 -31.60
CA LYS A 250 -27.31 5.74 -31.09
C LYS A 250 -26.36 4.54 -31.05
N GLU A 251 -25.54 4.35 -32.09
CA GLU A 251 -24.51 3.30 -32.13
C GLU A 251 -23.38 3.54 -31.11
N GLU A 252 -23.00 4.80 -30.89
CA GLU A 252 -22.04 5.19 -29.85
C GLU A 252 -22.62 4.94 -28.44
N LEU A 253 -23.88 5.31 -28.21
CA LEU A 253 -24.56 5.06 -26.94
C LEU A 253 -24.67 3.56 -26.65
N GLN A 254 -25.02 2.72 -27.63
CA GLN A 254 -25.05 1.26 -27.47
C GLN A 254 -23.67 0.66 -27.12
N LYS A 255 -22.58 1.18 -27.72
CA LYS A 255 -21.21 0.76 -27.37
C LYS A 255 -20.85 1.15 -25.93
N LEU A 256 -21.23 2.35 -25.50
CA LEU A 256 -21.02 2.83 -24.12
C LEU A 256 -21.86 2.05 -23.10
N GLU A 257 -23.10 1.69 -23.42
CA GLU A 257 -23.95 0.84 -22.58
C GLU A 257 -23.37 -0.57 -22.43
N GLN A 258 -22.83 -1.16 -23.51
CA GLN A 258 -22.14 -2.45 -23.46
C GLN A 258 -20.88 -2.37 -22.59
N GLN A 259 -20.01 -1.38 -22.81
CA GLN A 259 -18.82 -1.17 -21.99
C GLN A 259 -19.16 -0.96 -20.50
N LEU A 260 -20.22 -0.20 -20.19
CA LEU A 260 -20.70 -0.01 -18.82
C LEU A 260 -21.18 -1.31 -18.19
N LYS A 261 -21.83 -2.20 -18.96
CA LYS A 261 -22.27 -3.53 -18.51
C LYS A 261 -21.08 -4.45 -18.22
N GLU A 262 -20.08 -4.46 -19.11
CA GLU A 262 -18.85 -5.24 -18.95
C GLU A 262 -18.05 -4.77 -17.72
N GLN A 263 -17.89 -3.46 -17.53
CA GLN A 263 -17.23 -2.88 -16.36
C GLN A 263 -17.98 -3.17 -15.04
N LYS A 264 -19.32 -3.19 -15.04
CA LYS A 264 -20.10 -3.63 -13.87
C LYS A 264 -19.82 -5.09 -13.51
N ILE A 265 -19.80 -5.99 -14.49
CA ILE A 265 -19.50 -7.42 -14.28
C ILE A 265 -18.07 -7.62 -13.76
N LEU A 266 -17.09 -6.86 -14.27
CA LEU A 266 -15.72 -6.88 -13.75
C LEU A 266 -15.63 -6.38 -12.31
N ASN A 267 -16.31 -5.27 -11.99
CA ASN A 267 -16.34 -4.72 -10.63
C ASN A 267 -17.02 -5.67 -9.63
N GLU A 268 -18.13 -6.31 -10.00
CA GLU A 268 -18.79 -7.34 -9.18
C GLU A 268 -17.90 -8.57 -8.93
N ARG A 269 -17.03 -8.95 -9.86
CA ARG A 269 -16.03 -10.02 -9.67
C ARG A 269 -14.93 -9.58 -8.70
N ALA A 270 -14.33 -8.42 -8.95
CA ALA A 270 -13.29 -7.85 -8.10
C ALA A 270 -13.77 -7.62 -6.64
N ALA A 271 -15.03 -7.21 -6.45
CA ALA A 271 -15.63 -7.09 -5.13
C ALA A 271 -15.74 -8.43 -4.39
N LYS A 272 -16.17 -9.50 -5.08
CA LYS A 272 -16.26 -10.86 -4.50
C LYS A 272 -14.88 -11.46 -4.21
N GLU A 273 -13.89 -11.19 -5.05
CA GLU A 273 -12.49 -11.56 -4.79
C GLU A 273 -11.96 -10.81 -3.56
N LEU A 274 -12.25 -9.52 -3.44
CA LEU A 274 -11.88 -8.71 -2.26
C LEU A 274 -12.53 -9.23 -0.97
N GLU A 275 -13.82 -9.58 -0.98
CA GLU A 275 -14.50 -10.21 0.17
C GLU A 275 -13.83 -11.55 0.54
N GLN A 276 -13.49 -12.39 -0.44
CA GLN A 276 -12.80 -13.66 -0.19
C GLN A 276 -11.39 -13.44 0.41
N PHE A 277 -10.63 -12.45 -0.07
CA PHE A 277 -9.34 -12.10 0.51
C PHE A 277 -9.48 -11.52 1.92
N GLN A 278 -10.49 -10.68 2.19
CA GLN A 278 -10.77 -10.14 3.53
C GLN A 278 -11.16 -11.26 4.51
N MET A 279 -12.04 -12.17 4.11
CA MET A 279 -12.42 -13.35 4.91
C MET A 279 -11.23 -14.27 5.19
N ARG A 280 -10.34 -14.48 4.21
CA ARG A 280 -9.12 -15.27 4.40
C ARG A 280 -8.12 -14.56 5.32
N ASN A 281 -7.94 -13.26 5.17
CA ASN A 281 -7.04 -12.46 6.01
C ASN A 281 -7.52 -12.45 7.48
N SER A 282 -8.83 -12.27 7.71
CA SER A 282 -9.41 -12.31 9.07
C SER A 282 -9.21 -13.68 9.75
N LYS A 283 -9.34 -14.79 9.01
CA LYS A 283 -9.02 -16.14 9.53
C LYS A 283 -7.54 -16.29 9.88
N LEU A 284 -6.64 -15.92 8.96
CA LEU A 284 -5.19 -15.99 9.19
C LEU A 284 -4.75 -15.10 10.37
N GLN A 285 -5.40 -13.96 10.57
CA GLN A 285 -5.18 -13.11 11.74
C GLN A 285 -5.62 -13.82 13.04
N GLN A 286 -6.81 -14.42 13.08
CA GLN A 286 -7.28 -15.17 14.24
C GLN A 286 -6.39 -16.39 14.55
N GLU A 287 -5.95 -17.12 13.52
CA GLU A 287 -5.00 -18.24 13.65
C GLU A 287 -3.65 -17.76 14.22
N ASN A 288 -3.13 -16.62 13.73
CA ASN A 288 -1.89 -16.02 14.24
C ASN A 288 -2.02 -15.50 15.68
N GLU A 289 -3.15 -14.89 16.04
CA GLU A 289 -3.46 -14.47 17.42
C GLU A 289 -3.54 -15.68 18.37
N GLN A 290 -4.19 -16.78 17.95
CA GLN A 290 -4.22 -18.04 18.69
C GLN A 290 -2.81 -18.66 18.84
N HIS A 291 -2.01 -18.70 17.77
CA HIS A 291 -0.63 -19.19 17.85
C HIS A 291 0.25 -18.34 18.77
N SER A 292 0.07 -17.01 18.77
CA SER A 292 0.77 -16.11 19.69
C SER A 292 0.43 -16.42 21.16
N LEU A 293 -0.85 -16.63 21.48
CA LEU A 293 -1.30 -16.99 22.83
C LEU A 293 -0.75 -18.35 23.27
N VAL A 294 -0.74 -19.36 22.38
CA VAL A 294 -0.16 -20.68 22.67
C VAL A 294 1.36 -20.59 22.89
N CYS A 295 2.08 -19.78 22.09
CA CYS A 295 3.51 -19.55 22.29
C CYS A 295 3.81 -18.84 23.62
N GLU A 296 2.97 -17.88 24.03
CA GLU A 296 3.11 -17.22 25.33
C GLU A 296 2.84 -18.20 26.48
N GLN A 297 1.78 -19.01 26.41
CA GLN A 297 1.48 -20.05 27.41
C GLN A 297 2.62 -21.06 27.56
N LEU A 298 3.16 -21.57 26.44
CA LEU A 298 4.30 -22.50 26.46
C LEU A 298 5.58 -21.82 26.97
N SER A 299 5.77 -20.51 26.74
CA SER A 299 6.88 -19.75 27.33
C SER A 299 6.75 -19.65 28.85
N GLN A 300 5.56 -19.34 29.36
CA GLN A 300 5.26 -19.29 30.80
C GLN A 300 5.42 -20.67 31.46
N GLU A 301 4.91 -21.74 30.84
CA GLU A 301 5.06 -23.12 31.35
C GLU A 301 6.54 -23.56 31.40
N ASN A 302 7.33 -23.23 30.37
CA ASN A 302 8.77 -23.51 30.37
C ASN A 302 9.53 -22.69 31.43
N GLN A 303 9.16 -21.42 31.66
CA GLN A 303 9.73 -20.61 32.74
C GLN A 303 9.39 -21.20 34.12
N GLN A 304 8.15 -21.65 34.34
CA GLN A 304 7.76 -22.31 35.58
C GLN A 304 8.56 -23.62 35.79
N LYS A 305 8.63 -24.49 34.77
CA LYS A 305 9.42 -25.73 34.85
C LYS A 305 10.92 -25.48 35.08
N ALA A 306 11.48 -24.40 34.54
CA ALA A 306 12.86 -24.02 34.81
C ALA A 306 13.09 -23.58 36.26
N LEU A 307 12.12 -22.87 36.88
CA LEU A 307 12.15 -22.52 38.29
C LEU A 307 11.99 -23.75 39.20
N GLU A 308 11.06 -24.65 38.87
CA GLU A 308 10.86 -25.92 39.57
C GLU A 308 12.11 -26.81 39.49
N LEU A 309 12.72 -26.94 38.31
CA LEU A 309 13.97 -27.67 38.11
C LEU A 309 15.09 -27.07 38.97
N LYS A 310 15.27 -25.74 38.94
CA LYS A 310 16.28 -25.05 39.75
C LYS A 310 16.08 -25.28 41.25
N ALA A 311 14.84 -25.25 41.74
CA ALA A 311 14.53 -25.58 43.13
C ALA A 311 14.91 -27.03 43.47
N LYS A 312 14.71 -27.98 42.55
CA LYS A 312 15.17 -29.37 42.73
C LYS A 312 16.68 -29.55 42.62
N GLU A 313 17.38 -28.76 41.81
CA GLU A 313 18.85 -28.72 41.79
C GLU A 313 19.40 -28.17 43.12
N GLU A 314 18.77 -27.15 43.70
CA GLU A 314 19.11 -26.60 45.02
C GLU A 314 18.84 -27.61 46.16
N GLU A 315 17.69 -28.31 46.14
CA GLU A 315 17.41 -29.43 47.06
C GLU A 315 18.47 -30.54 46.95
N VAL A 316 18.80 -30.98 45.74
CA VAL A 316 19.82 -32.02 45.50
C VAL A 316 21.21 -31.55 45.91
N HIS A 317 21.55 -30.28 45.71
CA HIS A 317 22.80 -29.70 46.20
C HIS A 317 22.86 -29.72 47.73
N GLN A 318 21.78 -29.32 48.41
CA GLN A 318 21.69 -29.36 49.87
C GLN A 318 21.82 -30.80 50.40
N MET A 319 21.12 -31.76 49.79
CA MET A 319 21.26 -33.19 50.15
C MET A 319 22.70 -33.69 49.95
N ARG A 320 23.40 -33.28 48.88
CA ARG A 320 24.82 -33.61 48.66
C ARG A 320 25.73 -33.01 49.75
N LEU A 321 25.48 -31.78 50.19
CA LEU A 321 26.20 -31.16 51.31
C LEU A 321 25.98 -31.93 52.61
N ASP A 322 24.75 -32.35 52.90
CA ASP A 322 24.42 -33.09 54.12
C ASP A 322 24.95 -34.54 54.10
N ILE A 323 24.92 -35.22 52.95
CA ILE A 323 25.65 -36.49 52.72
C ILE A 323 27.16 -36.28 52.97
N GLY A 324 27.74 -35.16 52.53
CA GLY A 324 29.13 -34.79 52.80
C GLY A 324 29.44 -34.59 54.29
N LYS A 325 28.51 -33.99 55.06
CA LYS A 325 28.62 -33.87 56.52
C LYS A 325 28.51 -35.23 57.21
N LEU A 326 27.53 -36.04 56.82
CA LEU A 326 27.30 -37.37 57.37
C LEU A 326 28.47 -38.33 57.09
N ASN A 327 29.07 -38.28 55.90
CA ASN A 327 30.29 -39.05 55.59
C ASN A 327 31.46 -38.64 56.48
N LYS A 328 31.70 -37.34 56.71
CA LYS A 328 32.74 -36.87 57.64
C LYS A 328 32.49 -37.29 59.09
N ILE A 329 31.22 -37.27 59.53
CA ILE A 329 30.84 -37.77 60.86
C ILE A 329 31.07 -39.29 60.96
N ARG A 330 30.67 -40.05 59.92
CA ARG A 330 30.91 -41.50 59.82
C ARG A 330 32.40 -41.83 59.87
N GLU A 331 33.24 -41.11 59.13
CA GLU A 331 34.70 -41.25 59.17
C GLU A 331 35.30 -40.95 60.55
N GLN A 332 34.81 -39.91 61.24
CA GLN A 332 35.23 -39.60 62.62
C GLN A 332 34.79 -40.68 63.61
N ILE A 333 33.58 -41.22 63.47
CA ILE A 333 33.09 -42.35 64.27
C ILE A 333 33.92 -43.61 63.99
N HIS A 334 34.22 -43.90 62.72
CA HIS A 334 35.00 -45.08 62.33
C HIS A 334 36.45 -44.99 62.83
N LYS A 335 37.09 -43.82 62.77
CA LYS A 335 38.41 -43.58 63.39
C LYS A 335 38.40 -43.73 64.91
N LYS A 336 37.35 -43.25 65.59
CA LYS A 336 37.20 -43.46 67.04
C LYS A 336 36.92 -44.92 67.40
N LEU A 337 36.14 -45.61 66.58
CA LEU A 337 35.87 -47.04 66.74
C LEU A 337 37.17 -47.84 66.62
N HIS A 338 37.98 -47.58 65.60
CA HIS A 338 39.30 -48.20 65.46
C HIS A 338 40.23 -47.88 66.62
N GLN A 339 40.30 -46.62 67.08
CA GLN A 339 41.05 -46.25 68.29
C GLN A 339 40.58 -46.98 69.57
N ILE A 340 39.29 -47.30 69.68
CA ILE A 340 38.74 -48.07 70.79
C ILE A 340 39.02 -49.58 70.60
N GLU A 341 39.05 -50.08 69.37
CA GLU A 341 39.49 -51.45 69.05
C GLU A 341 40.99 -51.65 69.37
N ASP A 342 41.85 -50.70 68.99
CA ASP A 342 43.27 -50.67 69.33
C ASP A 342 43.47 -50.65 70.85
N GLN A 343 42.82 -49.72 71.57
CA GLN A 343 42.88 -49.65 73.03
C GLN A 343 42.32 -50.91 73.70
N LYS A 344 41.27 -51.53 73.14
CA LYS A 344 40.77 -52.82 73.62
C LYS A 344 41.82 -53.91 73.41
N ALA A 345 42.49 -53.95 72.26
CA ALA A 345 43.53 -54.93 71.97
C ALA A 345 44.75 -54.76 72.90
N GLU A 346 45.18 -53.53 73.19
CA GLU A 346 46.19 -53.23 74.20
C GLU A 346 45.77 -53.70 75.60
N VAL A 347 44.53 -53.43 76.02
CA VAL A 347 44.00 -53.88 77.32
C VAL A 347 43.86 -55.40 77.38
N GLU A 348 43.48 -56.05 76.28
CA GLU A 348 43.34 -57.51 76.17
C GLU A 348 44.72 -58.20 76.15
N GLN A 349 45.73 -57.59 75.52
CA GLN A 349 47.13 -57.99 75.61
C GLN A 349 47.69 -57.80 77.02
N ASN A 350 47.45 -56.65 77.67
CA ASN A 350 47.89 -56.38 79.04
C ASN A 350 47.22 -57.32 80.06
N LYS A 351 45.95 -57.68 79.85
CA LYS A 351 45.25 -58.72 80.61
C LYS A 351 45.93 -60.08 80.43
N GLU A 352 46.34 -60.44 79.23
CA GLU A 352 47.01 -61.72 78.97
C GLU A 352 48.47 -61.73 79.47
N THR A 353 49.22 -60.61 79.44
CA THR A 353 50.54 -60.53 80.06
C THR A 353 50.45 -60.57 81.59
N LEU A 354 49.50 -59.85 82.21
CA LEU A 354 49.22 -59.96 83.65
C LEU A 354 48.80 -61.38 84.05
N LYS A 355 47.97 -62.06 83.25
CA LYS A 355 47.59 -63.47 83.46
C LYS A 355 48.78 -64.42 83.34
N ASN A 356 49.71 -64.18 82.42
CA ASN A 356 50.96 -64.94 82.32
C ASN A 356 51.94 -64.62 83.47
N GLN A 357 51.97 -63.39 83.99
CA GLN A 357 52.71 -63.03 85.20
C GLN A 357 52.12 -63.69 86.45
N ILE A 358 50.78 -63.74 86.57
CA ILE A 358 50.08 -64.48 87.63
C ILE A 358 50.43 -65.97 87.54
N LEU A 359 50.35 -66.60 86.36
CA LEU A 359 50.78 -67.99 86.17
C LEU A 359 52.28 -68.22 86.46
N GLY A 360 53.12 -67.21 86.29
CA GLY A 360 54.53 -67.23 86.71
C GLY A 360 54.66 -67.23 88.23
N LEU A 361 54.05 -66.25 88.90
CA LEU A 361 54.04 -66.10 90.35
C LEU A 361 53.36 -67.29 91.05
N GLU A 362 52.31 -67.88 90.47
CA GLU A 362 51.67 -69.11 90.95
C GLU A 362 52.65 -70.28 90.90
N ARG A 363 53.46 -70.42 89.83
CA ARG A 363 54.51 -71.43 89.74
C ARG A 363 55.66 -71.17 90.71
N GLU A 364 56.05 -69.92 90.92
CA GLU A 364 57.07 -69.54 91.91
C GLU A 364 56.59 -69.83 93.34
N VAL A 365 55.33 -69.54 93.65
CA VAL A 365 54.68 -69.90 94.93
C VAL A 365 54.59 -71.42 95.09
N GLU A 366 54.24 -72.16 94.03
CA GLU A 366 54.17 -73.63 94.09
C GLU A 366 55.56 -74.27 94.21
N ALA A 367 56.58 -73.68 93.60
CA ALA A 367 57.98 -74.06 93.79
C ALA A 367 58.47 -73.72 95.21
N ALA A 368 58.11 -72.55 95.75
CA ALA A 368 58.44 -72.15 97.12
C ALA A 368 57.75 -73.04 98.17
N LYS A 369 56.49 -73.46 97.94
CA LYS A 369 55.83 -74.50 98.75
C LYS A 369 56.60 -75.81 98.72
N LYS A 370 57.00 -76.28 97.53
CA LYS A 370 57.80 -77.51 97.39
C LYS A 370 59.16 -77.40 98.07
N GLN A 371 59.81 -76.24 98.00
CA GLN A 371 61.04 -75.99 98.73
C GLN A 371 60.79 -76.04 100.24
N ALA A 372 59.75 -75.39 100.75
CA ALA A 372 59.37 -75.47 102.16
C ALA A 372 59.00 -76.89 102.62
N GLU A 373 58.44 -77.74 101.75
CA GLU A 373 58.23 -79.17 102.04
C GLU A 373 59.54 -79.99 102.08
N LEU A 374 60.54 -79.63 101.26
CA LEU A 374 61.88 -80.22 101.31
C LEU A 374 62.64 -79.76 102.56
N ASP A 375 62.62 -78.46 102.85
CA ASP A 375 63.23 -77.86 104.04
C ASP A 375 62.62 -78.47 105.32
N LYS A 376 61.30 -78.72 105.33
CA LYS A 376 60.61 -79.43 106.42
C LYS A 376 61.12 -80.86 106.60
N LYS A 377 61.33 -81.61 105.51
CA LYS A 377 61.89 -82.98 105.58
C LYS A 377 63.33 -82.96 106.09
N ALA A 378 64.14 -82.00 105.66
CA ALA A 378 65.49 -81.79 106.20
C ALA A 378 65.46 -81.43 107.70
N MET A 379 64.47 -80.67 108.15
CA MET A 379 64.22 -80.42 109.58
C MET A 379 63.90 -81.71 110.37
N ASP A 380 63.03 -82.57 109.82
CA ASP A 380 62.69 -83.87 110.42
C ASP A 380 63.90 -84.84 110.45
N GLU A 381 64.84 -84.73 109.51
CA GLU A 381 66.10 -85.49 109.52
C GLU A 381 67.11 -84.93 110.54
N LEU A 382 67.29 -83.60 110.62
CA LEU A 382 68.12 -82.94 111.63
C LEU A 382 67.63 -83.23 113.06
N LEU A 383 66.31 -83.35 113.27
CA LEU A 383 65.73 -83.78 114.55
C LEU A 383 66.14 -85.23 114.92
N ARG A 384 66.28 -86.13 113.94
CA ARG A 384 66.78 -87.50 114.17
C ARG A 384 68.27 -87.53 114.49
N GLU A 385 69.09 -86.72 113.82
CA GLU A 385 70.52 -86.62 114.14
C GLU A 385 70.75 -86.08 115.56
N ARG A 386 69.96 -85.06 115.96
CA ARG A 386 69.98 -84.50 117.32
C ARG A 386 69.74 -85.55 118.41
N ASP A 387 68.77 -86.44 118.21
CA ASP A 387 68.44 -87.48 119.19
C ASP A 387 69.44 -88.66 119.20
N ILE A 388 70.15 -88.89 118.09
CA ILE A 388 71.29 -89.82 118.04
C ILE A 388 72.48 -89.23 118.82
N LEU A 389 72.79 -87.94 118.62
CA LEU A 389 73.92 -87.26 119.26
C LEU A 389 73.79 -87.25 120.80
N ASN A 390 72.58 -87.01 121.29
CA ASN A 390 72.26 -86.99 122.73
C ASN A 390 72.49 -88.35 123.43
N LYS A 391 72.57 -89.45 122.66
CA LYS A 391 72.83 -90.81 123.16
C LYS A 391 74.32 -91.13 123.36
N ASN A 392 75.21 -90.33 122.77
CA ASN A 392 76.67 -90.54 122.84
C ASN A 392 77.35 -89.72 123.96
N MET A 393 76.78 -88.57 124.34
CA MET A 393 77.29 -87.74 125.46
C MET A 393 77.39 -88.54 126.78
N LEU A 394 76.43 -89.44 127.03
CA LEU A 394 76.28 -90.14 128.32
C LEU A 394 77.34 -91.24 128.59
N LYS A 395 78.31 -91.44 127.70
CA LYS A 395 79.40 -92.43 127.88
C LYS A 395 80.79 -91.82 128.12
N ALA A 396 80.94 -90.49 128.02
CA ALA A 396 82.24 -89.81 128.06
C ALA A 396 82.63 -89.25 129.44
N ILE A 397 81.93 -89.62 130.53
CA ILE A 397 82.05 -88.97 131.85
C ILE A 397 82.84 -89.81 132.89
N ASN A 398 83.12 -91.09 132.62
CA ASN A 398 83.74 -92.01 133.61
C ASN A 398 85.25 -92.27 133.45
N ALA A 399 85.95 -91.53 132.58
CA ALA A 399 87.42 -91.43 132.57
C ALA A 399 87.80 -90.03 132.03
N THR A 400 88.66 -89.25 132.68
CA THR A 400 89.66 -89.57 133.72
C THR A 400 89.64 -88.59 134.91
N GLN A 401 89.52 -89.11 136.14
CA GLN A 401 89.58 -88.32 137.38
C GLN A 401 90.52 -88.99 138.41
N LYS A 402 91.81 -89.19 138.07
CA LYS A 402 92.88 -89.58 139.03
C LYS A 402 94.32 -89.53 138.48
N GLN A 403 94.81 -88.31 138.21
CA GLN A 403 96.24 -87.97 138.14
C GLN A 403 96.35 -86.43 138.19
N ILE A 404 96.13 -85.72 139.31
CA ILE A 404 96.48 -86.00 140.72
C ILE A 404 97.99 -86.18 140.93
N ASP A 405 98.61 -85.02 141.16
CA ASP A 405 99.53 -84.71 142.27
C ASP A 405 100.77 -85.59 142.51
N LEU A 406 101.89 -85.09 141.95
CA LEU A 406 103.26 -85.00 142.49
C LEU A 406 104.19 -85.00 141.25
N LYS A 407 104.86 -83.91 140.82
CA LYS A 407 105.55 -82.80 141.51
C LYS A 407 105.98 -81.75 140.45
N ARG A 408 106.44 -80.50 140.72
CA ARG A 408 106.34 -79.52 141.83
C ARG A 408 107.15 -78.25 141.43
N LEU A 409 106.89 -77.10 142.09
CA LEU A 409 107.86 -76.09 142.65
C LEU A 409 109.04 -75.59 141.76
N ILE A 410 109.44 -74.32 141.63
CA ILE A 410 109.48 -73.08 142.48
C ILE A 410 109.46 -71.88 141.47
N SER A 411 108.94 -70.66 141.68
CA SER A 411 108.12 -69.93 142.69
C SER A 411 107.18 -68.98 141.89
N LYS A 412 106.42 -67.97 142.36
CA LYS A 412 106.11 -67.25 143.61
C LYS A 412 107.17 -66.38 144.34
N THR A 413 107.26 -65.12 143.91
CA THR A 413 107.37 -63.85 144.68
C THR A 413 107.00 -62.71 143.70
N GLU A 414 106.41 -61.56 144.03
CA GLU A 414 105.84 -60.89 145.22
C GLU A 414 104.36 -60.47 144.88
N GLU A 415 103.37 -60.13 145.73
CA GLU A 415 103.19 -59.95 147.19
C GLU A 415 104.06 -58.86 147.86
N VAL A 416 103.56 -57.67 148.25
CA VAL A 416 102.21 -57.21 148.68
C VAL A 416 102.04 -55.67 148.38
N VAL A 417 100.95 -55.03 148.86
CA VAL A 417 100.75 -53.55 149.03
C VAL A 417 100.25 -52.81 147.77
N GLU A 418 99.12 -52.06 147.76
CA GLU A 418 98.09 -51.82 148.80
C GLU A 418 96.66 -51.61 148.21
N LYS A 419 95.71 -51.20 149.07
CA LYS A 419 94.29 -50.94 148.77
C LYS A 419 94.03 -49.45 148.48
N GLU A 420 92.73 -49.14 148.29
CA GLU A 420 92.07 -47.82 148.43
C GLU A 420 92.09 -46.93 147.16
N LEU A 421 91.05 -46.13 146.86
CA LEU A 421 89.75 -45.90 147.54
C LEU A 421 88.59 -45.67 146.53
N LEU A 422 87.34 -45.72 147.01
CA LEU A 422 86.13 -45.22 146.33
C LEU A 422 86.23 -43.73 145.92
N LEU A 423 85.67 -43.37 144.75
CA LEU A 423 84.56 -42.40 144.64
C LEU A 423 83.92 -42.38 143.24
N GLN A 424 82.73 -41.74 143.13
CA GLN A 424 81.96 -41.38 141.92
C GLN A 424 81.51 -42.55 141.02
N GLU A 425 80.23 -42.73 140.66
CA GLU A 425 78.99 -41.95 140.83
C GLU A 425 78.90 -40.59 140.09
N LYS A 426 78.02 -40.58 139.06
CA LYS A 426 77.40 -39.44 138.35
C LYS A 426 78.29 -38.55 137.45
N GLU A 427 77.55 -37.83 136.58
CA GLU A 427 78.00 -36.86 135.57
C GLU A 427 78.65 -37.48 134.31
N LYS A 428 78.48 -36.96 133.08
CA LYS A 428 77.51 -36.01 132.45
C LYS A 428 77.52 -36.41 130.95
N LEU A 429 76.44 -36.56 130.19
CA LEU A 429 75.22 -35.75 129.99
C LEU A 429 75.50 -34.37 129.35
N TYR A 430 74.78 -34.09 128.25
CA TYR A 430 74.60 -32.79 127.58
C TYR A 430 75.68 -32.41 126.53
N VAL A 431 75.23 -31.83 125.38
CA VAL A 431 76.01 -31.51 124.15
C VAL A 431 76.59 -32.76 123.48
N GLU A 432 76.19 -33.24 122.29
CA GLU A 432 75.28 -32.85 121.20
C GLU A 432 74.60 -34.14 120.65
N LEU A 433 73.57 -34.20 119.78
CA LEU A 433 72.95 -33.21 118.88
C LEU A 433 71.44 -33.57 118.75
N LYS A 434 70.54 -33.00 119.58
CA LYS A 434 69.13 -33.45 119.65
C LYS A 434 68.11 -32.39 119.21
N HIS A 435 67.16 -32.82 118.36
CA HIS A 435 65.98 -32.13 117.84
C HIS A 435 66.16 -31.20 116.61
N ILE A 436 66.26 -31.82 115.43
CA ILE A 436 65.22 -31.56 114.42
C ILE A 436 64.10 -32.58 114.68
N LEU A 437 62.85 -32.16 114.87
CA LEU A 437 61.71 -33.09 115.00
C LEU A 437 60.34 -32.39 114.81
N ALA A 438 59.46 -33.03 114.03
CA ALA A 438 58.03 -32.73 113.80
C ALA A 438 57.72 -31.38 113.08
N ARG A 439 56.96 -31.32 111.97
CA ARG A 439 55.88 -32.20 111.44
C ARG A 439 55.81 -32.25 109.89
N GLN A 440 55.13 -33.27 109.36
CA GLN A 440 54.62 -33.47 107.97
C GLN A 440 53.06 -33.29 107.96
N PRO A 441 52.27 -33.57 106.88
CA PRO A 441 52.53 -33.84 105.44
C PRO A 441 51.88 -32.70 104.57
N GLY A 442 51.24 -32.82 103.39
CA GLY A 442 50.90 -33.94 102.47
C GLY A 442 50.04 -33.46 101.26
N PRO A 443 49.93 -34.18 100.12
CA PRO A 443 49.24 -33.69 98.91
C PRO A 443 47.93 -34.43 98.48
N GLU A 444 47.26 -33.86 97.46
CA GLU A 444 46.19 -34.39 96.58
C GLU A 444 44.74 -34.56 97.10
N ALA A 445 43.80 -34.57 96.12
CA ALA A 445 42.35 -34.82 96.18
C ALA A 445 41.40 -33.78 96.87
N ALA A 446 40.96 -32.75 96.11
CA ALA A 446 39.76 -31.95 96.44
C ALA A 446 39.04 -31.36 95.18
N GLU A 447 38.02 -32.09 94.72
CA GLU A 447 36.81 -31.72 93.94
C GLU A 447 36.71 -30.47 93.01
N GLN A 448 36.35 -30.77 91.75
CA GLN A 448 35.36 -30.10 90.87
C GLN A 448 35.22 -28.57 90.79
N LEU A 449 35.33 -28.01 89.57
CA LEU A 449 34.59 -26.78 89.19
C LEU A 449 34.17 -26.77 87.70
N HIS A 450 33.20 -27.62 87.36
CA HIS A 450 32.77 -27.90 85.97
C HIS A 450 32.01 -26.74 85.27
N ILE A 451 31.51 -25.75 86.04
CA ILE A 451 30.40 -24.89 85.63
C ILE A 451 30.81 -23.70 84.72
N TYR A 452 32.03 -23.17 84.82
CA TYR A 452 32.43 -21.98 84.04
C TYR A 452 32.63 -22.23 82.54
N ARG A 453 32.62 -23.49 82.07
CA ARG A 453 32.81 -23.81 80.64
C ARG A 453 31.52 -23.68 79.80
N HIS A 454 30.36 -23.51 80.44
CA HIS A 454 29.08 -23.33 79.75
C HIS A 454 28.87 -21.87 79.28
N THR A 455 29.05 -20.91 80.20
CA THR A 455 28.74 -19.48 79.99
C THR A 455 29.54 -18.83 78.85
N LEU A 456 30.75 -19.34 78.57
CA LEU A 456 31.58 -18.85 77.47
C LEU A 456 30.95 -19.11 76.09
N ARG A 457 30.18 -20.21 75.93
CA ARG A 457 29.65 -20.67 74.64
C ARG A 457 28.48 -19.85 74.12
N GLU A 458 27.72 -19.20 75.00
CA GLU A 458 26.56 -18.38 74.60
C GLU A 458 26.98 -16.96 74.20
N LYS A 459 27.98 -16.38 74.89
CA LYS A 459 28.52 -15.06 74.50
C LYS A 459 29.18 -15.08 73.12
N THR A 460 29.78 -16.20 72.70
CA THR A 460 30.28 -16.36 71.33
C THR A 460 29.17 -16.42 70.27
N LYS A 461 27.93 -16.82 70.61
CA LYS A 461 26.79 -16.72 69.69
C LYS A 461 26.33 -15.27 69.53
N GLN A 462 26.21 -14.51 70.62
CA GLN A 462 25.78 -13.10 70.58
C GLN A 462 26.71 -12.23 69.72
N LEU A 463 28.04 -12.45 69.80
CA LEU A 463 29.02 -11.75 68.96
C LEU A 463 28.89 -12.03 67.45
N LYS A 464 28.34 -13.18 67.04
CA LYS A 464 28.10 -13.46 65.61
C LYS A 464 26.88 -12.73 65.04
N VAL A 465 25.83 -12.52 65.84
CA VAL A 465 24.62 -11.80 65.41
C VAL A 465 24.94 -10.31 65.17
N LEU A 466 25.63 -9.68 66.11
CA LEU A 466 26.15 -8.31 65.97
C LEU A 466 27.09 -8.16 64.76
N SER A 467 27.86 -9.19 64.40
CA SER A 467 28.71 -9.17 63.20
C SER A 467 27.91 -9.24 61.89
N SER A 468 26.74 -9.89 61.86
CA SER A 468 25.83 -9.85 60.70
C SER A 468 25.04 -8.55 60.61
N GLU A 469 24.66 -7.96 61.75
CA GLU A 469 24.02 -6.65 61.82
C GLU A 469 24.97 -5.54 61.34
N LEU A 470 26.25 -5.60 61.73
CA LEU A 470 27.28 -4.66 61.26
C LEU A 470 27.42 -4.68 59.72
N ASN A 471 27.52 -5.86 59.11
CA ASN A 471 27.58 -6.00 57.66
C ASN A 471 26.31 -5.48 56.95
N MET A 472 25.13 -5.63 57.57
CA MET A 472 23.88 -5.09 57.02
C MET A 472 23.91 -3.56 56.99
N TYR A 473 24.32 -2.91 58.09
CA TYR A 473 24.46 -1.45 58.14
C TYR A 473 25.60 -0.93 57.26
N GLU A 474 26.68 -1.69 57.08
CA GLU A 474 27.76 -1.35 56.15
C GLU A 474 27.28 -1.42 54.68
N SER A 475 26.44 -2.40 54.32
CA SER A 475 25.78 -2.48 53.02
C SER A 475 24.84 -1.28 52.78
N GLN A 476 23.98 -0.95 53.76
CA GLN A 476 23.10 0.23 53.67
C GLN A 476 23.91 1.55 53.58
N SER A 477 25.06 1.63 54.24
CA SER A 477 25.98 2.78 54.11
C SER A 477 26.58 2.91 52.70
N GLN A 478 26.79 1.79 52.00
CA GLN A 478 27.21 1.79 50.60
C GLN A 478 26.06 2.17 49.65
N GLU A 479 24.83 1.70 49.91
CA GLU A 479 23.63 2.12 49.15
C GLU A 479 23.38 3.64 49.28
N TYR A 480 23.40 4.20 50.50
CA TYR A 480 23.26 5.64 50.69
C TYR A 480 24.41 6.44 50.07
N LYS A 481 25.65 5.91 50.02
CA LYS A 481 26.74 6.53 49.23
C LYS A 481 26.42 6.55 47.74
N TYR A 482 25.92 5.45 47.19
CA TYR A 482 25.55 5.35 45.78
C TYR A 482 24.38 6.29 45.42
N GLU A 483 23.38 6.43 46.29
CA GLU A 483 22.30 7.42 46.08
C GLU A 483 22.78 8.87 46.21
N ILE A 484 23.68 9.19 47.16
CA ILE A 484 24.30 10.52 47.25
C ILE A 484 25.14 10.83 46.00
N GLU A 485 25.86 9.84 45.45
CA GLU A 485 26.66 10.00 44.23
C GLU A 485 25.78 10.11 42.98
N LYS A 486 24.67 9.36 42.90
CA LYS A 486 23.64 9.50 41.87
C LYS A 486 22.99 10.88 41.91
N LEU A 487 22.51 11.34 43.08
CA LEU A 487 21.93 12.67 43.26
C LEU A 487 22.94 13.79 42.98
N SER A 488 24.22 13.60 43.33
CA SER A 488 25.29 14.55 42.98
C SER A 488 25.53 14.62 41.47
N ASN A 489 25.46 13.49 40.76
CA ASN A 489 25.55 13.45 39.30
C ASN A 489 24.31 14.04 38.62
N GLU A 490 23.10 13.80 39.15
CA GLU A 490 21.87 14.45 38.69
C GLU A 490 21.92 15.96 38.90
N LEU A 491 22.37 16.43 40.06
CA LEU A 491 22.56 17.86 40.37
C LEU A 491 23.66 18.49 39.50
N LEU A 492 24.77 17.77 39.24
CA LEU A 492 25.80 18.19 38.29
C LEU A 492 25.26 18.30 36.86
N ASN A 493 24.42 17.37 36.44
CA ASN A 493 23.76 17.40 35.14
C ASN A 493 22.67 18.48 35.05
N LEU A 494 21.96 18.77 36.14
CA LEU A 494 21.06 19.92 36.24
C LEU A 494 21.83 21.23 36.12
N LYS A 495 22.98 21.34 36.79
CA LYS A 495 23.90 22.50 36.73
C LYS A 495 24.51 22.67 35.34
N LYS A 496 24.86 21.57 34.64
CA LYS A 496 25.26 21.59 33.22
C LYS A 496 24.10 22.05 32.32
N LYS A 497 22.88 21.53 32.49
CA LYS A 497 21.68 21.94 31.73
C LYS A 497 21.36 23.42 31.95
N TYR A 498 21.37 23.89 33.20
CA TYR A 498 21.15 25.30 33.55
C TYR A 498 22.21 26.23 32.96
N LEU A 499 23.50 25.86 33.03
CA LEU A 499 24.59 26.63 32.41
C LEU A 499 24.51 26.60 30.88
N ALA A 500 24.08 25.50 30.27
CA ALA A 500 23.84 25.42 28.83
C ALA A 500 22.64 26.28 28.41
N GLN A 501 21.57 26.33 29.22
CA GLN A 501 20.39 27.15 28.98
C GLN A 501 20.72 28.64 29.16
N LYS A 502 21.43 29.04 30.22
CA LYS A 502 21.98 30.40 30.35
C LYS A 502 22.92 30.78 29.22
N ARG A 503 23.77 29.86 28.71
CA ARG A 503 24.59 30.11 27.52
C ARG A 503 23.72 30.31 26.26
N LYS A 504 22.66 29.51 26.07
CA LYS A 504 21.70 29.71 24.97
C LYS A 504 20.96 31.05 25.10
N GLU A 505 20.47 31.43 26.27
CA GLU A 505 19.87 32.75 26.51
C GLU A 505 20.85 33.90 26.24
N HIS A 506 22.12 33.77 26.63
CA HIS A 506 23.12 34.81 26.46
C HIS A 506 23.64 34.92 25.01
N ILE A 507 23.58 33.83 24.25
CA ILE A 507 23.82 33.81 22.80
C ILE A 507 22.60 34.40 22.08
N GLN A 508 21.38 34.04 22.47
CA GLN A 508 20.14 34.57 21.89
C GLN A 508 20.04 36.09 22.11
N LYS A 509 20.23 36.58 23.34
CA LYS A 509 20.28 38.02 23.67
C LYS A 509 21.44 38.79 23.03
N ASN A 510 22.45 38.11 22.49
CA ASN A 510 23.49 38.73 21.67
C ASN A 510 23.20 38.63 20.16
N LYS A 511 22.34 37.69 19.72
CA LYS A 511 21.86 37.59 18.33
C LYS A 511 20.75 38.61 18.07
N ASP A 512 19.84 38.76 19.03
CA ASP A 512 18.76 39.75 19.05
C ASP A 512 19.25 41.17 19.42
N ARG A 513 20.57 41.41 19.35
CA ARG A 513 21.24 42.71 19.54
C ARG A 513 22.09 43.16 18.34
N ILE A 514 22.02 42.42 17.23
CA ILE A 514 22.70 42.75 15.96
C ILE A 514 21.64 42.84 14.85
N SER A 515 20.58 43.61 15.11
CA SER A 515 19.65 44.15 14.11
C SER A 515 18.88 45.31 14.75
N MET A 516 19.12 46.53 14.27
CA MET A 516 18.67 47.81 14.85
C MET A 516 19.25 48.08 16.27
N ASP A 517 19.80 49.25 16.60
CA ASP A 517 19.66 50.58 16.00
C ASP A 517 20.99 51.28 15.68
N ASN A 518 20.87 52.30 14.82
CA ASN A 518 21.87 53.32 14.54
C ASN A 518 21.29 54.70 14.92
N ALA A 519 22.14 55.70 15.20
CA ALA A 519 21.82 57.13 15.42
C ALA A 519 21.43 57.68 16.84
N PHE A 520 22.41 58.35 17.46
CA PHE A 520 22.38 59.75 17.96
C PHE A 520 21.31 60.28 18.97
N SER A 521 21.68 60.21 20.26
CA SER A 521 22.07 61.35 21.15
C SER A 521 21.12 62.45 21.71
N LEU A 522 21.37 62.76 23.00
CA LEU A 522 21.59 64.09 23.64
C LEU A 522 20.51 64.70 24.60
N ALA A 523 21.01 65.56 25.51
CA ALA A 523 20.34 66.61 26.32
C ALA A 523 19.81 66.34 27.77
N LYS A 524 20.66 66.76 28.73
CA LYS A 524 20.47 67.17 30.15
C LYS A 524 19.54 68.43 30.33
N PRO A 525 19.34 69.01 31.55
CA PRO A 525 19.12 68.49 32.93
C PRO A 525 18.09 69.33 33.77
N THR A 526 17.97 69.10 35.09
CA THR A 526 18.04 70.08 36.25
C THR A 526 17.26 69.62 37.50
N GLY A 527 17.57 70.13 38.71
CA GLY A 527 16.84 69.89 39.98
C GLY A 527 17.63 69.16 41.11
N PRO A 528 18.03 69.80 42.23
CA PRO A 528 19.01 69.20 43.17
C PRO A 528 18.75 69.27 44.71
N ARG A 529 19.19 68.21 45.44
CA ARG A 529 19.57 68.13 46.90
C ARG A 529 18.41 68.26 47.93
N PHE A 530 18.50 67.83 49.20
CA PHE A 530 19.45 67.04 50.05
C PHE A 530 18.59 66.25 51.09
N THR A 531 19.01 65.32 51.95
CA THR A 531 20.24 65.05 52.75
C THR A 531 20.46 63.53 52.95
N GLY A 532 21.56 63.09 53.59
CA GLY A 532 21.70 61.72 54.17
C GLY A 532 23.00 60.98 53.79
N GLY A 533 23.82 60.63 54.79
CA GLY A 533 25.21 60.15 54.60
C GLY A 533 25.44 58.74 54.03
N GLY A 534 26.67 58.49 53.56
CA GLY A 534 27.17 57.17 53.14
C GLY A 534 28.34 57.22 52.13
N PHE A 535 29.44 56.54 52.43
CA PHE A 535 30.63 56.29 51.58
C PHE A 535 30.69 54.78 51.20
N PRO A 536 31.52 54.27 50.25
CA PRO A 536 32.11 54.92 49.05
C PRO A 536 32.36 54.04 47.78
N LEU A 537 32.61 54.72 46.64
CA LEU A 537 33.66 54.51 45.60
C LEU A 537 33.87 53.22 44.73
N ASN A 538 34.29 53.53 43.48
CA ASN A 538 35.19 52.81 42.53
C ASN A 538 34.65 51.58 41.77
N LYS A 539 34.55 51.64 40.43
CA LYS A 539 35.58 51.46 39.35
C LYS A 539 35.99 49.98 39.16
N SER A 540 35.87 49.31 38.01
CA SER A 540 36.24 49.65 36.61
C SER A 540 37.77 49.71 36.40
N SER A 541 38.38 49.31 35.26
CA SER A 541 37.88 48.74 33.98
C SER A 541 39.08 48.38 33.07
N GLN A 542 38.92 47.45 32.11
CA GLN A 542 39.69 47.28 30.85
C GLN A 542 41.24 47.13 30.93
N MET A 543 41.83 46.04 30.41
CA MET A 543 42.14 45.74 29.00
C MET A 543 43.15 46.68 28.31
N LYS A 544 44.31 46.07 27.99
CA LYS A 544 45.17 46.25 26.80
C LYS A 544 45.63 47.66 26.39
N SER A 545 46.95 47.83 26.41
CA SER A 545 47.72 47.67 25.17
C SER A 545 48.81 46.64 25.40
#